data_AF-B0P5T9-F1
#
_entry.id   AF-B0P5T9-F1
#
_cell.length_a   1.000
_cell.length_b   1.000
_cell.length_c   1.000
_cell.angle_alpha   90.00
_cell.angle_beta   90.00
_cell.angle_gamma   90.00
#
_symmetry.space_group_name_H-M   'P 1'
#
loop_
_entity.id
_entity.type
_entity.pdbx_description
1 polymer ?
#
loop_
_entity_poly.entity_id
_entity_poly.type
_entity_poly.pdbx_seq_one_letter_code
_entity_poly.pdbx_strand_id
1 'polypeptide(L)'
;MTNAKATPKYSEDFKKTIVSLYQSGKTYFEIQKEYGVSSSDLSKWVYKYSQVQVDDDTVLTTQQIKALQRRNAQLDEENLILKKAIAIFTPHSDND
;
A
#
# COMPACT_ATOMS: atom_id res chain seq x y z
N MET A 1 -28.12 9.34 37.61
CA MET A 1 -28.25 8.77 36.25
C MET A 1 -26.96 8.02 35.95
N THR A 2 -26.97 6.69 35.98
CA THR A 2 -25.77 5.88 35.78
C THR A 2 -25.41 5.87 34.29
N ASN A 3 -24.33 6.56 33.93
CA ASN A 3 -23.79 6.56 32.57
C ASN A 3 -23.13 5.20 32.31
N ALA A 4 -23.91 4.21 31.88
CA ALA A 4 -23.40 2.89 31.50
C ALA A 4 -22.58 3.06 30.21
N LYS A 5 -21.27 3.24 30.36
CA LYS A 5 -20.35 3.15 29.22
C LYS A 5 -20.46 1.74 28.65
N ALA A 6 -21.05 1.62 27.45
CA ALA A 6 -21.11 0.37 26.73
C ALA A 6 -19.70 -0.21 26.63
N THR A 7 -19.49 -1.37 27.24
CA THR A 7 -18.23 -2.10 27.12
C THR A 7 -18.06 -2.51 25.66
N PRO A 8 -16.92 -2.21 25.02
CA PRO A 8 -16.71 -2.61 23.64
C PRO A 8 -16.75 -4.13 23.55
N LYS A 9 -17.70 -4.65 22.75
CA LYS A 9 -17.92 -6.09 22.52
C LYS A 9 -16.68 -6.83 22.02
N TYR A 10 -15.76 -6.10 21.38
CA TYR A 10 -14.52 -6.61 20.85
C TYR A 10 -13.35 -5.74 21.34
N SER A 11 -12.26 -6.38 21.77
CA SER A 11 -11.00 -5.70 22.11
C SER A 11 -10.37 -5.06 20.87
N GLU A 12 -9.53 -4.04 21.07
CA GLU A 12 -8.84 -3.38 19.95
C GLU A 12 -7.88 -4.35 19.22
N ASP A 13 -7.21 -5.24 19.94
CA ASP A 13 -6.30 -6.24 19.35
C ASP A 13 -7.05 -7.24 18.47
N PHE A 14 -8.25 -7.65 18.90
CA PHE A 14 -9.12 -8.49 18.09
C PHE A 14 -9.51 -7.79 16.79
N LYS A 15 -9.94 -6.52 16.87
CA LYS A 15 -10.32 -5.74 15.67
C LYS A 15 -9.16 -5.60 14.69
N LYS A 16 -7.94 -5.31 15.18
CA LYS A 16 -6.73 -5.24 14.35
C LYS A 16 -6.41 -6.57 13.67
N THR A 17 -6.54 -7.69 14.39
CA THR A 17 -6.33 -9.04 13.85
C THR A 17 -7.31 -9.31 12.70
N ILE A 18 -8.58 -9.00 12.91
CA ILE A 18 -9.64 -9.18 11.91
C ILE A 18 -9.38 -8.35 10.64
N VAL A 19 -8.93 -7.10 10.80
CA VAL A 19 -8.58 -6.23 9.66
C VAL A 19 -7.34 -6.75 8.93
N SER A 20 -6.34 -7.27 9.65
CA SER A 20 -5.15 -7.88 9.05
C SER A 20 -5.49 -9.09 8.18
N LEU A 21 -6.45 -9.92 8.61
CA LEU A 21 -6.95 -11.05 7.80
C LEU A 21 -7.62 -10.59 6.50
N TYR A 22 -8.35 -9.47 6.54
CA TYR A 22 -8.93 -8.89 5.33
C TYR A 22 -7.83 -8.37 4.40
N GLN A 23 -6.82 -7.67 4.94
CA GLN A 23 -5.67 -7.18 4.18
C GLN A 23 -4.81 -8.31 3.60
N SER A 24 -4.78 -9.49 4.23
CA SER A 24 -4.10 -10.68 3.70
C SER A 24 -4.87 -11.37 2.56
N GLY A 25 -6.05 -10.85 2.17
CA GLY A 25 -6.84 -11.34 1.05
C GLY A 25 -8.04 -12.21 1.42
N LYS A 26 -8.37 -12.41 2.71
CA LYS A 26 -9.62 -13.09 3.08
C LYS A 26 -10.82 -12.19 2.79
N THR A 27 -11.91 -12.81 2.32
CA THR A 27 -13.16 -12.09 2.05
C THR A 27 -13.94 -11.78 3.32
N TYR A 28 -14.82 -10.78 3.24
CA TYR A 28 -15.76 -10.45 4.32
C TYR A 28 -16.56 -11.69 4.78
N PHE A 29 -17.01 -12.53 3.85
CA PHE A 29 -17.80 -13.72 4.13
C PHE A 29 -17.02 -14.77 4.95
N GLU A 30 -15.77 -15.03 4.57
CA GLU A 30 -14.91 -15.98 5.29
C GLU A 30 -14.65 -15.51 6.73
N ILE A 31 -14.33 -14.23 6.90
CA ILE A 31 -14.07 -13.64 8.22
C ILE A 31 -15.35 -13.66 9.09
N GLN A 32 -16.50 -13.35 8.52
CA GLN A 32 -17.80 -13.44 9.21
C GLN A 32 -18.08 -14.87 9.67
N LYS A 33 -17.86 -15.85 8.79
CA LYS A 33 -18.13 -17.27 9.06
C LYS A 33 -17.21 -17.84 10.12
N GLU A 34 -15.93 -17.50 10.09
CA GLU A 34 -14.90 -18.06 10.97
C GLU A 34 -14.87 -17.38 12.35
N TYR A 35 -15.08 -16.06 12.40
CA TYR A 35 -14.93 -15.27 13.63
C TYR A 35 -16.25 -14.72 14.19
N GLY A 36 -17.38 -14.97 13.52
CA GLY A 36 -18.70 -14.51 13.97
C GLY A 36 -18.84 -12.99 14.04
N VAL A 37 -18.05 -12.27 13.24
CA VAL A 37 -18.07 -10.80 13.17
C VAL A 37 -19.18 -10.37 12.21
N SER A 38 -19.87 -9.27 12.48
CA SER A 38 -20.88 -8.75 11.55
C SER A 38 -20.25 -7.99 10.38
N SER A 39 -20.89 -7.99 9.21
CA SER A 39 -20.43 -7.21 8.05
C SER A 39 -20.26 -5.73 8.36
N SER A 40 -21.18 -5.16 9.13
CA SER A 40 -21.17 -3.75 9.49
C SER A 40 -20.01 -3.41 10.43
N ASP A 41 -19.71 -4.28 11.39
CA ASP A 41 -18.58 -4.07 12.29
C ASP A 41 -17.25 -4.22 11.54
N LEU A 42 -17.13 -5.24 10.70
CA LEU A 42 -15.94 -5.45 9.86
C LEU A 42 -15.68 -4.25 8.95
N SER A 43 -16.71 -3.75 8.26
CA SER A 43 -16.59 -2.57 7.39
C SER A 43 -16.18 -1.32 8.17
N LYS A 44 -16.74 -1.09 9.37
CA LYS A 44 -16.33 0.00 10.26
C LYS A 44 -14.88 -0.13 10.69
N TRP A 45 -14.41 -1.34 11.02
CA TRP A 45 -13.02 -1.55 11.43
C TRP A 45 -12.08 -1.37 10.25
N VAL A 46 -12.36 -1.98 9.10
CA VAL A 46 -11.57 -1.77 7.88
C VAL A 46 -11.48 -0.28 7.56
N TYR A 47 -12.59 0.46 7.59
CA TYR A 47 -12.57 1.91 7.37
C TYR A 47 -11.74 2.66 8.43
N LYS A 48 -11.91 2.34 9.71
CA LYS A 48 -11.23 3.01 10.84
C LYS A 48 -9.72 2.75 10.84
N TYR A 49 -9.30 1.51 10.63
CA TYR A 49 -7.88 1.12 10.67
C TYR A 49 -7.18 1.31 9.31
N SER A 50 -7.93 1.38 8.20
CA SER A 50 -7.39 1.80 6.90
C SER A 50 -7.10 3.30 6.86
N GLN A 51 -7.87 4.14 7.56
CA GLN A 51 -7.58 5.59 7.68
C GLN A 51 -6.41 5.91 8.62
N VAL A 52 -5.92 4.95 9.41
CA VAL A 52 -4.70 5.14 10.22
C VAL A 52 -3.43 4.98 9.36
N GLN A 53 -3.59 4.70 8.07
CA GLN A 53 -2.55 4.83 7.05
C GLN A 53 -2.91 6.00 6.12
N VAL A 54 -2.94 7.22 6.66
CA VAL A 54 -2.87 8.45 5.86
C VAL A 54 -1.51 9.07 6.15
N ASP A 55 -0.48 8.34 5.74
CA ASP A 55 0.89 8.82 5.46
C ASP A 55 1.51 7.80 4.49
N ASP A 56 0.81 7.54 3.38
CA ASP A 56 1.33 7.22 2.04
C ASP A 56 0.16 6.70 1.20
N ASP A 57 -0.60 7.62 0.63
CA ASP A 57 -1.67 7.35 -0.35
C ASP A 57 -1.07 6.81 -1.66
N THR A 58 -0.50 5.61 -1.63
CA THR A 58 -0.20 4.88 -2.86
C THR A 58 -0.62 3.42 -2.76
N VAL A 59 -1.93 3.20 -2.72
CA VAL A 59 -2.49 1.98 -3.33
C VAL A 59 -2.25 2.12 -4.85
N LEU A 60 -1.08 1.71 -5.32
CA LEU A 60 -0.74 1.69 -6.74
C LEU A 60 -1.68 0.70 -7.44
N THR A 61 -2.79 1.22 -7.97
CA THR A 61 -3.62 0.49 -8.91
C THR A 61 -2.75 0.01 -10.08
N THR A 62 -3.05 -1.16 -10.66
CA THR A 62 -2.25 -1.78 -11.74
C THR A 62 -1.92 -0.83 -12.90
N GLN A 63 -2.77 0.19 -13.14
CA GLN A 63 -2.53 1.24 -14.12
C GLN A 63 -1.35 2.17 -13.76
N GLN A 64 -1.20 2.54 -12.49
CA GLN A 64 -0.08 3.39 -12.04
C GLN A 64 1.25 2.64 -12.06
N ILE A 65 1.25 1.33 -11.76
CA ILE A 65 2.45 0.46 -11.91
C ILE A 65 2.93 0.46 -13.37
N LYS A 66 2.01 0.29 -14.33
CA LYS A 66 2.35 0.35 -15.76
C LYS A 66 2.87 1.73 -16.17
N ALA A 67 2.30 2.81 -15.64
CA ALA A 67 2.78 4.16 -15.93
C ALA A 67 4.19 4.41 -15.36
N LEU A 68 4.46 3.96 -14.14
CA LEU A 68 5.78 4.04 -13.52
C LEU A 68 6.82 3.19 -14.25
N GLN A 69 6.48 1.97 -14.66
CA GLN A 69 7.38 1.14 -15.47
C GLN A 69 7.75 1.81 -16.81
N ARG A 70 6.78 2.45 -17.47
CA ARG A 70 7.05 3.21 -18.71
C ARG A 70 7.96 4.40 -18.45
N ARG A 71 7.74 5.13 -17.35
CA ARG A 71 8.58 6.29 -16.99
C ARG A 71 10.00 5.87 -16.62
N ASN A 72 10.17 4.77 -15.88
CA ASN A 72 11.49 4.21 -15.59
C ASN A 72 12.21 3.78 -16.87
N ALA A 73 11.52 3.10 -17.78
CA ALA A 73 12.12 2.70 -19.06
C ALA A 73 12.59 3.89 -19.90
N GLN A 74 11.82 4.99 -19.93
CA GLN A 74 12.23 6.24 -20.60
C GLN A 74 13.45 6.88 -19.93
N LEU A 75 13.47 6.94 -18.59
CA LEU A 75 14.61 7.50 -17.85
C LEU A 75 15.89 6.67 -18.02
N ASP A 76 15.77 5.35 -18.13
CA ASP A 76 16.91 4.46 -18.42
C ASP A 76 17.44 4.69 -19.84
N GLU A 77 16.55 4.90 -20.82
CA GLU A 77 16.93 5.23 -22.20
C GLU A 77 17.63 6.60 -22.28
N GLU A 78 17.08 7.62 -21.61
CA GLU A 78 17.70 8.94 -21.52
C GLU A 78 19.09 8.88 -20.85
N ASN A 79 19.21 8.13 -19.75
CA ASN A 79 20.50 7.91 -19.09
C ASN A 79 21.51 7.22 -20.00
N LEU A 80 21.07 6.25 -20.80
CA LEU A 80 21.94 5.54 -21.74
C LEU A 80 22.44 6.47 -22.85
N ILE A 81 21.56 7.31 -23.41
CA ILE A 81 21.94 8.32 -24.41
C ILE A 81 22.94 9.31 -23.81
N LEU A 82 22.67 9.79 -22.59
CA LEU A 82 23.54 10.77 -21.91
C LEU A 82 24.92 10.18 -21.63
N LYS A 83 24.99 8.92 -21.15
CA LYS A 83 26.27 8.21 -20.95
C LYS A 83 27.05 8.03 -22.24
N LYS A 84 26.37 7.68 -23.34
CA LYS A 84 27.00 7.56 -24.66
C LYS A 84 27.51 8.91 -25.16
N ALA A 85 26.75 9.98 -24.98
CA ALA A 85 27.18 11.32 -25.34
C ALA A 85 28.43 11.73 -24.54
N ILE A 86 28.45 11.52 -23.23
CA ILE A 86 29.63 11.77 -22.39
C ILE A 86 30.83 10.98 -22.91
N ALA A 87 30.67 9.68 -23.23
CA ALA A 87 31.79 8.88 -23.76
C ALA A 87 32.32 9.38 -25.11
N ILE A 88 31.48 10.01 -25.94
CA ILE A 88 31.88 10.60 -27.22
C ILE A 88 32.56 11.96 -27.02
N PHE A 89 32.04 12.79 -26.11
CA PHE A 89 32.49 14.16 -25.89
C PHE A 89 33.60 14.29 -24.84
N THR A 90 33.85 13.26 -24.03
CA THR A 90 34.99 13.24 -23.11
C THR A 90 36.23 12.89 -23.91
N PRO A 91 37.21 13.79 -24.05
CA PRO A 91 38.47 13.45 -24.69
C PRO A 91 39.10 12.32 -23.88
N HIS A 92 39.49 11.25 -24.58
CA HIS A 92 40.36 10.24 -23.98
C HIS A 92 41.66 11.00 -23.66
N SER A 93 41.86 11.32 -22.39
CA SER A 93 43.16 11.76 -21.92
C SER A 93 44.06 10.52 -21.96
N ASP A 94 44.50 10.16 -23.17
CA ASP A 94 45.72 9.41 -23.35
C ASP A 94 46.81 10.28 -22.72
N ASN A 95 47.11 9.99 -21.46
CA ASN A 95 48.33 10.46 -20.84
C ASN A 95 49.44 9.59 -21.44
N ASP A 96 50.09 10.11 -22.48
CA ASP A 96 51.50 9.83 -22.78
C ASP A 96 52.35 10.93 -22.11
#